data_AF-A0A1M6EZZ6-F1
#
_entry.id   AF-A0A1M6EZZ6-F1
#
_cell.length_a   1.000
_cell.length_b   1.000
_cell.length_c   1.000
_cell.angle_alpha   90.00
_cell.angle_beta   90.00
_cell.angle_gamma   90.00
#
_symmetry.space_group_name_H-M   'P 1'
#
loop_
_entity.id
_entity.type
_entity.pdbx_description
1 polymer ?
#
loop_
_entity_poly.entity_id
_entity_poly.type
_entity_poly.pdbx_seq_one_letter_code
_entity_poly.pdbx_strand_id
1 'polypeptide(L)'
;MTSTLICGLLSLTLALSDCSRAASPVAAAAEGSNGAAARPVSAPAPGQAVPAPKLRMGAEQADRYLPLLLGKRVGVVVNQTSLVGQTHLVDTLLAQGVQVKMIFAPEHGFRGEAADGATIKDGRDGRSGLPVKSLYGATKKPTPEMLKDLDVLVFDIQDVGARFYTFISTMHYVLEAAAEQNKAVVVLDRPNPNGWYVDGPVLEPAHKSFVGMDPLPIVHGLTVGELALMLNGEKWLAGGRQCSLTVVPVMGYTHATRYVLPVRPSPNLPNAHSVALYPTICMFEGTDVSVGRGTDSPFEVVGSPTQPTTRPYRFTPRPNAGSPTPPQNGKLCYGLDLHKTNIDEPTGFTVRYLLDFYQQSTDKAHFFGKYFEQLSGTASLRQQIIAGKSEAEIRQSWEPGLSRFKVLRKKYLLYPEK
;
A
#
# COMPACT_ATOMS: atom_id res chain seq x y z
N MET A 1 -19.12 63.39 -24.41
CA MET A 1 -17.93 64.13 -24.85
C MET A 1 -16.82 63.09 -25.03
N THR A 2 -16.73 62.52 -26.23
CA THR A 2 -15.69 62.80 -27.26
C THR A 2 -14.29 62.37 -26.79
N SER A 3 -13.82 61.20 -27.23
CA SER A 3 -12.75 61.03 -28.26
C SER A 3 -11.34 61.15 -27.62
N THR A 4 -10.33 60.30 -27.83
CA THR A 4 -9.79 59.80 -29.11
C THR A 4 -8.72 58.70 -28.85
N LEU A 5 -8.61 57.80 -29.84
CA LEU A 5 -7.51 56.91 -30.29
C LEU A 5 -6.06 57.31 -29.89
N ILE A 6 -5.06 56.42 -29.87
CA ILE A 6 -4.33 55.94 -31.07
C ILE A 6 -3.60 54.60 -30.87
N CYS A 7 -3.75 53.77 -31.91
CA CYS A 7 -3.13 52.49 -32.21
C CYS A 7 -1.87 52.71 -33.07
N GLY A 8 -0.86 51.83 -32.96
CA GLY A 8 0.32 51.84 -33.82
C GLY A 8 0.83 50.44 -34.11
N LEU A 9 0.39 49.89 -35.24
CA LEU A 9 0.97 48.74 -35.95
C LEU A 9 1.98 49.28 -36.97
N LEU A 10 3.12 48.59 -37.17
CA LEU A 10 3.78 48.58 -38.48
C LEU A 10 4.58 47.28 -38.71
N SER A 11 4.36 46.77 -39.92
CA SER A 11 4.71 45.48 -40.50
C SER A 11 6.12 45.49 -41.12
N LEU A 12 6.86 44.37 -41.04
CA LEU A 12 7.20 43.42 -42.13
C LEU A 12 8.17 43.92 -43.24
N THR A 13 9.30 43.22 -43.44
CA THR A 13 9.79 42.77 -44.76
C THR A 13 10.94 41.76 -44.65
N LEU A 14 10.87 40.73 -45.51
CA LEU A 14 11.84 39.65 -45.75
C LEU A 14 13.03 40.10 -46.62
N ALA A 15 14.16 39.39 -46.52
CA ALA A 15 14.93 38.95 -47.70
C ALA A 15 15.81 37.72 -47.39
N LEU A 16 15.66 36.69 -48.22
CA LEU A 16 16.49 35.49 -48.36
C LEU A 16 17.79 35.83 -49.11
N SER A 17 18.87 35.06 -48.90
CA SER A 17 19.60 34.36 -49.98
C SER A 17 20.77 33.51 -49.47
N ASP A 18 20.79 32.27 -49.95
CA ASP A 18 21.88 31.30 -49.94
C ASP A 18 23.11 31.77 -50.71
N CYS A 19 24.30 31.26 -50.35
CA CYS A 19 25.18 30.62 -51.35
C CYS A 19 26.29 29.77 -50.72
N SER A 20 26.39 28.58 -51.30
CA SER A 20 27.27 27.44 -51.08
C SER A 20 28.65 27.49 -51.77
N ARG A 21 29.51 26.54 -51.35
CA ARG A 21 30.74 25.93 -51.98
C ARG A 21 32.10 26.43 -51.45
N ALA A 22 32.95 25.60 -50.83
CA ALA A 22 33.62 24.33 -51.19
C ALA A 22 35.02 24.53 -51.80
N ALA A 23 36.06 24.04 -51.12
CA ALA A 23 37.06 23.08 -51.65
C ALA A 23 38.27 22.89 -50.69
N SER A 24 38.53 21.62 -50.34
CA SER A 24 39.84 21.05 -49.93
C SER A 24 40.78 20.95 -51.17
N PRO A 25 41.99 20.35 -51.18
CA PRO A 25 42.68 19.54 -50.15
C PRO A 25 44.21 19.74 -50.04
N VAL A 26 44.83 19.11 -49.03
CA VAL A 26 46.24 18.65 -49.10
C VAL A 26 46.35 17.30 -48.40
N ALA A 27 47.08 16.37 -49.02
CA ALA A 27 47.19 14.96 -48.67
C ALA A 27 48.63 14.56 -48.25
N ALA A 28 48.68 13.54 -47.37
CA ALA A 28 49.69 12.48 -47.16
C ALA A 28 51.13 12.88 -46.70
N ALA A 29 51.85 12.12 -45.85
CA ALA A 29 51.80 10.69 -45.51
C ALA A 29 52.46 10.33 -44.14
N ALA A 30 52.04 9.18 -43.56
CA ALA A 30 52.73 8.06 -42.85
C ALA A 30 53.90 8.34 -41.82
N GLU A 31 54.15 7.62 -40.72
CA GLU A 31 53.96 6.23 -40.23
C GLU A 31 53.84 6.26 -38.66
N GLY A 32 53.12 5.35 -37.98
CA GLY A 32 53.67 4.09 -37.45
C GLY A 32 52.96 3.68 -36.14
N SER A 33 52.58 2.42 -36.02
CA SER A 33 51.54 1.86 -35.15
C SER A 33 52.03 1.30 -33.81
N ASN A 34 51.22 1.42 -32.74
CA ASN A 34 51.09 0.38 -31.71
C ASN A 34 49.71 0.44 -31.05
N GLY A 35 48.73 -0.24 -31.67
CA GLY A 35 47.38 -0.39 -31.15
C GLY A 35 47.27 -1.66 -30.30
N ALA A 36 47.07 -1.49 -28.99
CA ALA A 36 46.54 -2.56 -28.15
C ALA A 36 45.06 -2.76 -28.53
N ALA A 37 44.76 -3.90 -29.15
CA ALA A 37 43.41 -4.26 -29.56
C ALA A 37 42.49 -4.37 -28.32
N ALA A 38 41.53 -3.44 -28.20
CA ALA A 38 40.41 -3.59 -27.30
C ALA A 38 39.61 -4.84 -27.73
N ARG A 39 39.58 -5.85 -26.87
CA ARG A 39 38.70 -7.01 -27.06
C ARG A 39 37.24 -6.53 -27.04
N PRO A 40 36.39 -6.93 -28.00
CA PRO A 40 34.99 -6.60 -27.94
C PRO A 40 34.36 -7.30 -26.73
N VAL A 41 33.72 -6.53 -25.86
CA VAL A 41 32.88 -7.06 -24.80
C VAL A 41 31.72 -7.77 -25.49
N SER A 42 31.73 -9.10 -25.48
CA SER A 42 30.67 -9.91 -26.07
C SER A 42 29.35 -9.59 -25.39
N ALA A 43 28.34 -9.21 -26.17
CA ALA A 43 26.97 -9.13 -25.68
C ALA A 43 26.55 -10.50 -25.10
N PRO A 44 25.75 -10.53 -24.01
CA PRO A 44 25.25 -11.79 -23.48
C PRO A 44 24.43 -12.52 -24.53
N ALA A 45 24.58 -13.83 -24.62
CA ALA A 45 23.80 -14.67 -25.52
C ALA A 45 22.29 -14.51 -25.24
N PRO A 46 21.42 -14.50 -26.27
CA PRO A 46 19.98 -14.48 -26.07
C PRO A 46 19.56 -15.74 -25.33
N GLY A 47 18.97 -15.61 -24.14
CA GLY A 47 18.38 -16.74 -23.40
C GLY A 47 18.94 -17.01 -22.01
N GLN A 48 19.92 -16.25 -21.51
CA GLN A 48 20.24 -16.27 -20.08
C GLN A 48 19.39 -15.21 -19.36
N ALA A 49 18.33 -15.65 -18.70
CA ALA A 49 17.59 -14.81 -17.76
C ALA A 49 18.59 -14.31 -16.70
N VAL A 50 18.83 -13.01 -16.66
CA VAL A 50 19.51 -12.38 -15.52
C VAL A 50 18.70 -12.80 -14.28
N PRO A 51 19.30 -13.48 -13.29
CA PRO A 51 18.56 -13.85 -12.08
C PRO A 51 17.93 -12.59 -11.50
N ALA A 52 16.61 -12.64 -11.25
CA ALA A 52 15.94 -11.53 -10.60
C ALA A 52 16.74 -11.17 -9.33
N PRO A 53 17.10 -9.89 -9.13
CA PRO A 53 17.92 -9.50 -8.01
C PRO A 53 17.25 -9.97 -6.71
N LYS A 54 18.03 -10.63 -5.85
CA LYS A 54 17.53 -11.12 -4.56
C LYS A 54 16.99 -9.94 -3.76
N LEU A 55 15.71 -9.98 -3.43
CA LEU A 55 15.08 -8.95 -2.60
C LEU A 55 15.79 -8.86 -1.25
N ARG A 56 16.09 -7.63 -0.82
CA ARG A 56 16.58 -7.34 0.53
C ARG A 56 15.73 -6.24 1.13
N MET A 57 15.00 -6.57 2.19
CA MET A 57 14.06 -5.67 2.86
C MET A 57 14.81 -4.50 3.52
N GLY A 58 14.10 -3.41 3.85
CA GLY A 58 14.69 -2.30 4.61
C GLY A 58 15.31 -2.77 5.93
N ALA A 59 14.63 -3.69 6.62
CA ALA A 59 15.08 -4.24 7.90
C ALA A 59 16.33 -5.14 7.81
N GLU A 60 16.71 -5.60 6.61
CA GLU A 60 17.92 -6.39 6.39
C GLU A 60 19.16 -5.53 6.10
N GLN A 61 19.00 -4.20 6.05
CA GLN A 61 20.04 -3.22 5.70
C GLN A 61 20.52 -2.43 6.93
N ALA A 62 21.01 -3.15 7.95
CA ALA A 62 21.43 -2.57 9.23
C ALA A 62 22.45 -1.44 9.12
N ASP A 63 23.37 -1.54 8.16
CA ASP A 63 24.35 -0.49 7.85
C ASP A 63 23.72 0.87 7.51
N ARG A 64 22.48 0.87 7.00
CA ARG A 64 21.77 2.08 6.58
C ARG A 64 20.96 2.75 7.68
N TYR A 65 20.54 2.00 8.71
CA TYR A 65 19.72 2.56 9.79
C TYR A 65 20.40 2.56 11.16
N LEU A 66 21.35 1.67 11.44
CA LEU A 66 22.03 1.65 12.75
C LEU A 66 22.69 2.99 13.14
N PRO A 67 23.37 3.70 12.22
CA PRO A 67 23.92 5.03 12.54
C PRO A 67 22.85 6.05 12.96
N LEU A 68 21.59 5.85 12.55
CA LEU A 68 20.46 6.71 12.90
C LEU A 68 19.87 6.37 14.26
N LEU A 69 20.14 5.17 14.80
CA LEU A 69 19.51 4.60 16.00
C LEU A 69 20.47 4.45 17.19
N LEU A 70 21.76 4.21 16.95
CA LEU A 70 22.74 4.05 18.03
C LEU A 70 22.86 5.31 18.88
N GLY A 71 22.87 5.13 20.20
CA GLY A 71 22.86 6.24 21.17
C GLY A 71 21.51 6.94 21.35
N LYS A 72 20.46 6.54 20.62
CA LYS A 72 19.10 7.11 20.73
C LYS A 72 18.15 6.18 21.47
N ARG A 73 17.11 6.76 22.07
CA ARG A 73 15.99 6.04 22.68
C ARG A 73 14.96 5.72 21.60
N VAL A 74 14.82 4.44 21.25
CA VAL A 74 14.05 4.01 20.08
C VAL A 74 12.69 3.45 20.48
N GLY A 75 11.62 3.96 19.88
CA GLY A 75 10.33 3.28 19.83
C GLY A 75 10.19 2.49 18.54
N VAL A 76 9.59 1.30 18.58
CA VAL A 76 9.47 0.42 17.41
C VAL A 76 8.01 0.07 17.17
N VAL A 77 7.49 0.41 16.01
CA VAL A 77 6.14 0.10 15.53
C VAL A 77 6.23 -1.13 14.63
N VAL A 78 5.79 -2.27 15.16
CA VAL A 78 6.06 -3.61 14.60
C VAL A 78 4.89 -4.55 14.84
N ASN A 79 4.82 -5.60 14.04
CA ASN A 79 3.96 -6.74 14.29
C ASN A 79 4.70 -8.07 13.98
N GLN A 80 3.98 -9.19 13.91
CA GLN A 80 4.58 -10.51 13.66
C GLN A 80 5.31 -10.63 12.32
N THR A 81 5.06 -9.72 11.38
CA THR A 81 5.69 -9.70 10.05
C THR A 81 7.08 -9.03 10.06
N SER A 82 7.43 -8.35 11.15
CA SER A 82 8.65 -7.56 11.32
C SER A 82 9.88 -8.44 11.55
N LEU A 83 10.19 -9.32 10.59
CA LEU A 83 11.32 -10.24 10.65
C LEU A 83 12.52 -9.74 9.85
N VAL A 84 13.71 -10.05 10.36
CA VAL A 84 15.03 -10.00 9.71
C VAL A 84 15.55 -11.43 9.66
N GLY A 85 15.50 -12.04 8.48
CA GLY A 85 15.61 -13.50 8.37
C GLY A 85 14.50 -14.19 9.15
N GLN A 86 14.86 -14.94 10.20
CA GLN A 86 13.92 -15.64 11.09
C GLN A 86 13.77 -14.97 12.46
N THR A 87 14.47 -13.85 12.68
CA THR A 87 14.50 -13.15 13.97
C THR A 87 13.65 -11.89 13.90
N HIS A 88 12.83 -11.64 14.91
CA HIS A 88 12.03 -10.42 14.97
C HIS A 88 12.93 -9.17 15.08
N LEU A 89 12.51 -8.06 14.48
CA LEU A 89 13.29 -6.83 14.40
C LEU A 89 13.68 -6.30 15.78
N VAL A 90 12.76 -6.32 16.75
CA VAL A 90 13.07 -5.88 18.14
C VAL A 90 14.27 -6.65 18.71
N ASP A 91 14.30 -7.97 18.54
CA ASP A 91 15.39 -8.80 19.07
C ASP A 91 16.70 -8.52 18.30
N THR A 92 16.59 -8.30 16.99
CA THR A 92 17.72 -7.93 16.12
C THR A 92 18.33 -6.59 16.55
N LEU A 93 17.51 -5.56 16.79
CA LEU A 93 17.95 -4.25 17.23
C LEU A 93 18.62 -4.30 18.61
N LEU A 94 18.05 -5.04 19.56
CA LEU A 94 18.63 -5.25 20.89
C LEU A 94 20.00 -5.94 20.80
N ALA A 95 20.12 -6.99 19.99
CA ALA A 95 21.39 -7.68 19.77
C ALA A 95 22.47 -6.78 19.12
N GLN A 96 22.04 -5.76 18.37
CA GLN A 96 22.91 -4.75 17.75
C GLN A 96 23.21 -3.55 18.66
N GLY A 97 22.80 -3.59 19.93
CA GLY A 97 23.09 -2.53 20.92
C GLY A 97 22.19 -1.30 20.82
N VAL A 98 21.08 -1.38 20.08
CA VAL A 98 20.10 -0.29 20.00
C VAL A 98 19.28 -0.22 21.30
N GLN A 99 19.12 0.99 21.85
CA GLN A 99 18.34 1.21 23.07
C GLN A 99 16.85 1.28 22.76
N VAL A 100 16.24 0.13 22.49
CA VAL A 100 14.78 0.04 22.37
C VAL A 100 14.14 0.32 23.73
N LYS A 101 13.22 1.29 23.78
CA LYS A 101 12.52 1.70 25.01
C LYS A 101 11.04 1.34 25.00
N MET A 102 10.41 1.25 23.84
CA MET A 102 8.97 0.99 23.72
C MET A 102 8.64 0.25 22.44
N ILE A 103 7.71 -0.69 22.53
CA ILE A 103 7.12 -1.39 21.40
C ILE A 103 5.70 -0.87 21.21
N PHE A 104 5.35 -0.52 19.99
CA PHE A 104 4.01 -0.16 19.58
C PHE A 104 3.47 -1.26 18.67
N ALA A 105 2.42 -1.94 19.10
CA ALA A 105 1.77 -2.99 18.32
C ALA A 105 0.46 -2.44 17.73
N PRO A 106 0.24 -2.56 16.40
CA PRO A 106 -1.03 -2.19 15.76
C PRO A 106 -2.13 -3.22 16.11
N GLU A 107 -2.86 -3.76 15.13
CA GLU A 107 -3.80 -4.86 15.37
C GLU A 107 -3.10 -6.22 15.54
N HIS A 108 -3.79 -7.21 16.13
CA HIS A 108 -3.40 -8.63 16.25
C HIS A 108 -2.13 -8.98 17.05
N GLY A 109 -1.56 -8.03 17.80
CA GLY A 109 -0.33 -8.24 18.58
C GLY A 109 0.92 -8.06 17.74
N PHE A 110 2.09 -8.38 18.30
CA PHE A 110 3.35 -8.24 17.55
C PHE A 110 4.25 -9.48 17.49
N ARG A 111 4.01 -10.49 18.33
CA ARG A 111 4.73 -11.78 18.24
C ARG A 111 3.95 -12.86 17.47
N GLY A 112 2.69 -12.59 17.09
CA GLY A 112 1.83 -13.57 16.42
C GLY A 112 1.19 -14.59 17.37
N GLU A 113 1.28 -14.38 18.68
CA GLU A 113 0.80 -15.28 19.73
C GLU A 113 -0.61 -14.91 20.27
N ALA A 114 -1.18 -13.78 19.84
CA ALA A 114 -2.49 -13.31 20.28
C ALA A 114 -3.61 -13.77 19.31
N ALA A 115 -4.77 -14.13 19.87
CA ALA A 115 -5.98 -14.43 19.08
C ALA A 115 -6.58 -13.16 18.45
N ASP A 116 -7.30 -13.31 17.34
CA ASP A 116 -7.91 -12.20 16.62
C ASP A 116 -9.01 -11.50 17.45
N GLY A 117 -9.12 -10.17 17.35
CA GLY A 117 -10.05 -9.36 18.14
C GLY A 117 -9.75 -9.26 19.64
N ALA A 118 -8.70 -9.93 20.14
CA ALA A 118 -8.23 -9.69 21.50
C ALA A 118 -7.60 -8.29 21.54
N THR A 119 -8.21 -7.37 22.31
CA THR A 119 -7.58 -6.10 22.63
C THR A 119 -6.17 -6.39 23.14
N ILE A 120 -5.15 -5.92 22.41
CA ILE A 120 -3.79 -5.91 22.93
C ILE A 120 -3.84 -5.01 24.15
N LYS A 121 -3.76 -5.61 25.33
CA LYS A 121 -3.66 -4.85 26.55
C LYS A 121 -2.22 -4.36 26.64
N ASP A 122 -2.09 -3.10 27.02
CA ASP A 122 -0.80 -2.56 27.44
C ASP A 122 -0.13 -3.53 28.41
N GLY A 123 1.16 -3.78 28.20
CA GLY A 123 1.85 -4.84 28.91
C GLY A 123 3.36 -4.78 28.74
N ARG A 124 3.99 -5.94 28.92
CA ARG A 124 5.42 -6.13 28.67
C ARG A 124 5.63 -7.32 27.75
N ASP A 125 6.59 -7.20 26.86
CA ASP A 125 7.05 -8.34 26.07
C ASP A 125 7.72 -9.36 26.99
N GLY A 126 7.23 -10.60 26.98
CA GLY A 126 7.76 -11.67 27.85
C GLY A 126 9.22 -12.00 27.56
N ARG A 127 9.68 -11.78 26.32
CA ARG A 127 11.05 -12.08 25.89
C ARG A 127 12.05 -10.97 26.25
N SER A 128 11.74 -9.72 25.91
CA SER A 128 12.66 -8.58 26.12
C SER A 128 12.42 -7.80 27.42
N GLY A 129 11.27 -8.00 28.08
CA GLY A 129 10.83 -7.21 29.22
C GLY A 129 10.40 -5.77 28.88
N LEU A 130 10.44 -5.37 27.60
CA LEU A 130 10.12 -4.03 27.13
C LEU A 130 8.62 -3.72 27.27
N PRO A 131 8.24 -2.46 27.56
CA PRO A 131 6.84 -2.06 27.56
C PRO A 131 6.25 -2.13 26.14
N VAL A 132 5.03 -2.65 26.06
CA VAL A 132 4.25 -2.78 24.83
C VAL A 132 3.00 -1.93 24.96
N LYS A 133 2.74 -1.09 23.96
CA LYS A 133 1.55 -0.24 23.85
C LYS A 133 0.75 -0.61 22.61
N SER A 134 -0.56 -0.72 22.79
CA SER A 134 -1.48 -0.95 21.68
C SER A 134 -1.76 0.35 20.94
N LEU A 135 -1.65 0.31 19.61
CA LEU A 135 -2.11 1.36 18.69
C LEU A 135 -3.41 0.93 18.00
N TYR A 136 -4.29 0.27 18.74
CA TYR A 136 -5.60 -0.18 18.27
C TYR A 136 -6.72 0.11 19.29
N GLY A 137 -7.97 0.09 18.83
CA GLY A 137 -9.13 0.34 19.69
C GLY A 137 -9.22 1.80 20.15
N ALA A 138 -9.14 2.04 21.46
CA ALA A 138 -9.28 3.36 22.07
C ALA A 138 -8.08 4.28 21.78
N THR A 139 -6.89 3.72 21.56
CA THR A 139 -5.66 4.47 21.31
C THR A 139 -5.08 4.03 19.98
N LYS A 140 -5.30 4.80 18.91
CA LYS A 140 -4.78 4.51 17.56
C LYS A 140 -3.55 5.33 17.17
N LYS A 141 -3.33 6.43 17.90
CA LYS A 141 -2.22 7.37 17.72
C LYS A 141 -1.34 7.33 18.97
N PRO A 142 0.01 7.25 18.85
CA PRO A 142 0.89 7.38 20.00
C PRO A 142 0.62 8.67 20.77
N THR A 143 0.47 8.61 22.08
CA THR A 143 0.25 9.82 22.89
C THR A 143 1.56 10.55 23.16
N PRO A 144 1.53 11.86 23.48
CA PRO A 144 2.73 12.60 23.89
C PRO A 144 3.50 11.90 25.01
N GLU A 145 2.80 11.32 25.98
CA GLU A 145 3.39 10.61 27.12
C GLU A 145 4.13 9.33 26.69
N MET A 146 3.64 8.64 25.66
CA MET A 146 4.34 7.48 25.10
C MET A 146 5.61 7.87 24.35
N LEU A 147 5.66 9.09 23.79
CA LEU A 147 6.77 9.59 22.99
C LEU A 147 7.79 10.42 23.77
N LYS A 148 7.47 10.84 25.00
CA LYS A 148 8.29 11.78 25.80
C LYS A 148 9.75 11.33 25.95
N ASP A 149 9.95 10.03 26.15
CA ASP A 149 11.26 9.42 26.41
C ASP A 149 11.89 8.77 25.17
N LEU A 150 11.36 9.08 23.98
CA LEU A 150 11.85 8.57 22.71
C LEU A 150 12.49 9.70 21.90
N ASP A 151 13.48 9.36 21.09
CA ASP A 151 14.14 10.28 20.16
C ASP A 151 13.79 9.96 18.70
N VAL A 152 13.57 8.67 18.41
CA VAL A 152 13.26 8.16 17.08
C VAL A 152 12.26 7.01 17.15
N LEU A 153 11.36 6.96 16.17
CA LEU A 153 10.44 5.86 15.93
C LEU A 153 10.90 5.07 14.70
N VAL A 154 10.90 3.75 14.81
CA VAL A 154 11.10 2.84 13.67
C VAL A 154 9.75 2.24 13.29
N PHE A 155 9.38 2.30 12.02
CA PHE A 155 8.20 1.63 11.49
C PHE A 155 8.64 0.51 10.56
N ASP A 156 8.24 -0.73 10.86
CA ASP A 156 8.53 -1.92 10.06
C ASP A 156 7.35 -2.88 10.11
N ILE A 157 6.41 -2.78 9.16
CA ILE A 157 5.25 -3.67 9.10
C ILE A 157 4.98 -4.02 7.64
N GLN A 158 4.73 -5.30 7.35
CA GLN A 158 4.28 -5.76 6.03
C GLN A 158 2.81 -5.38 5.80
N ASP A 159 2.58 -4.55 4.78
CA ASP A 159 1.25 -4.17 4.30
C ASP A 159 0.80 -5.07 3.12
N VAL A 160 -0.43 -4.87 2.62
CA VAL A 160 -1.00 -5.63 1.49
C VAL A 160 -1.43 -4.76 0.30
N GLY A 161 -1.25 -3.44 0.35
CA GLY A 161 -1.49 -2.53 -0.77
C GLY A 161 -2.92 -2.09 -0.99
N ALA A 162 -3.77 -2.21 0.03
CA ALA A 162 -5.18 -1.83 -0.01
C ALA A 162 -5.47 -0.74 1.03
N ARG A 163 -6.20 0.31 0.64
CA ARG A 163 -6.47 1.48 1.51
C ARG A 163 -7.09 1.14 2.87
N PHE A 164 -7.96 0.14 2.89
CA PHE A 164 -8.66 -0.30 4.10
C PHE A 164 -7.88 -1.33 4.93
N TYR A 165 -6.63 -1.66 4.56
CA TYR A 165 -5.73 -2.37 5.44
C TYR A 165 -5.04 -1.38 6.39
N THR A 166 -5.35 -1.43 7.67
CA THR A 166 -5.19 -0.26 8.55
C THR A 166 -3.78 0.02 9.04
N PHE A 167 -2.76 -0.77 8.65
CA PHE A 167 -1.37 -0.50 9.05
C PHE A 167 -0.86 0.83 8.47
N ILE A 168 -1.27 1.20 7.25
CA ILE A 168 -0.98 2.53 6.70
C ILE A 168 -1.69 3.66 7.47
N SER A 169 -2.85 3.40 8.06
CA SER A 169 -3.54 4.36 8.93
C SER A 169 -2.85 4.50 10.29
N THR A 170 -2.31 3.41 10.84
CA THR A 170 -1.39 3.48 11.99
C THR A 170 -0.13 4.29 11.63
N MET A 171 0.47 4.07 10.45
CA MET A 171 1.62 4.83 9.98
C MET A 171 1.32 6.33 9.89
N HIS A 172 0.17 6.72 9.34
CA HIS A 172 -0.29 8.12 9.32
C HIS A 172 -0.24 8.73 10.72
N TYR A 173 -0.85 8.07 11.71
CA TYR A 173 -0.85 8.56 13.09
C TYR A 173 0.53 8.58 13.74
N VAL A 174 1.41 7.63 13.43
CA VAL A 174 2.79 7.61 13.90
C VAL A 174 3.57 8.81 13.36
N LEU A 175 3.46 9.10 12.06
CA LEU A 175 4.10 10.27 11.44
C LEU A 175 3.54 11.57 12.02
N GLU A 176 2.22 11.66 12.21
CA GLU A 176 1.57 12.83 12.79
C GLU A 176 2.02 13.08 14.23
N ALA A 177 2.00 12.05 15.09
CA ALA A 177 2.45 12.15 16.48
C ALA A 177 3.95 12.50 16.56
N ALA A 178 4.77 11.92 15.68
CA ALA A 178 6.19 12.27 15.60
C ALA A 178 6.41 13.72 15.19
N ALA A 179 5.65 14.23 14.21
CA ALA A 179 5.72 15.62 13.77
C ALA A 179 5.28 16.60 14.87
N GLU A 180 4.27 16.26 15.66
CA GLU A 180 3.81 17.07 16.79
C GLU A 180 4.81 17.12 17.94
N GLN A 181 5.54 16.03 18.17
CA GLN A 181 6.48 15.88 19.29
C GLN A 181 7.95 16.04 18.88
N ASN A 182 8.21 16.52 17.66
CA ASN A 182 9.55 16.70 17.08
C ASN A 182 10.44 15.45 17.16
N LYS A 183 9.86 14.27 16.84
CA LYS A 183 10.57 12.99 16.80
C LYS A 183 10.95 12.64 15.37
N ALA A 184 12.08 11.96 15.20
CA ALA A 184 12.46 11.38 13.91
C ALA A 184 11.69 10.07 13.67
N VAL A 185 11.45 9.74 12.40
CA VAL A 185 10.87 8.46 11.98
C VAL A 185 11.77 7.80 10.95
N VAL A 186 12.06 6.52 11.15
CA VAL A 186 12.75 5.66 10.19
C VAL A 186 11.78 4.57 9.73
N VAL A 187 11.43 4.57 8.44
CA VAL A 187 10.61 3.51 7.83
C VAL A 187 11.55 2.49 7.20
N LEU A 188 11.44 1.24 7.65
CA LEU A 188 12.12 0.11 7.04
C LEU A 188 11.16 -0.48 6.01
N ASP A 189 11.42 -0.18 4.74
CA ASP A 189 10.42 -0.42 3.71
C ASP A 189 10.29 -1.91 3.36
N ARG A 190 9.11 -2.28 2.87
CA ARG A 190 8.73 -3.65 2.48
C ARG A 190 7.96 -3.63 1.15
N PRO A 191 8.10 -4.67 0.31
CA PRO A 191 7.37 -4.76 -0.95
C PRO A 191 5.86 -4.70 -0.73
N ASN A 192 5.16 -4.05 -1.65
CA ASN A 192 3.70 -4.10 -1.71
C ASN A 192 3.28 -5.28 -2.62
N PRO A 193 2.58 -6.31 -2.11
CA PRO A 193 2.13 -7.44 -2.94
C PRO A 193 1.14 -7.03 -4.05
N ASN A 194 0.39 -5.95 -3.84
CA ASN A 194 -0.48 -5.31 -4.82
C ASN A 194 0.14 -4.03 -5.40
N GLY A 195 1.47 -3.89 -5.35
CA GLY A 195 2.22 -2.72 -5.80
C GLY A 195 2.24 -2.49 -7.31
N TRP A 196 1.82 -3.50 -8.08
CA TRP A 196 1.94 -3.57 -9.53
C TRP A 196 0.86 -2.86 -10.33
N TYR A 197 -0.16 -2.34 -9.65
CA TYR A 197 -1.25 -1.61 -10.27
C TYR A 197 -1.80 -0.53 -9.32
N VAL A 198 -2.63 0.35 -9.88
CA VAL A 198 -3.35 1.39 -9.12
C VAL A 198 -4.77 1.45 -9.63
N ASP A 199 -5.74 1.33 -8.74
CA ASP A 199 -7.13 1.21 -9.15
C ASP A 199 -8.13 1.53 -8.04
N GLY A 200 -9.38 1.77 -8.45
CA GLY A 200 -10.51 2.10 -7.60
C GLY A 200 -10.67 3.59 -7.31
N PRO A 201 -11.82 3.98 -6.73
CA PRO A 201 -12.11 5.37 -6.39
C PRO A 201 -11.18 5.90 -5.31
N VAL A 202 -10.70 7.13 -5.51
CA VAL A 202 -9.94 7.90 -4.53
C VAL A 202 -10.85 8.30 -3.37
N LEU A 203 -10.38 8.14 -2.14
CA LEU A 203 -11.13 8.48 -0.94
C LEU A 203 -11.52 9.97 -0.92
N GLU A 204 -12.81 10.23 -0.77
CA GLU A 204 -13.37 11.56 -0.53
C GLU A 204 -13.27 11.91 0.96
N PRO A 205 -12.92 13.16 1.32
CA PRO A 205 -12.75 13.57 2.72
C PRO A 205 -13.97 13.29 3.63
N ALA A 206 -15.19 13.33 3.07
CA ALA A 206 -16.43 13.05 3.79
C ALA A 206 -16.52 11.60 4.32
N HIS A 207 -15.72 10.68 3.79
CA HIS A 207 -15.71 9.28 4.16
C HIS A 207 -14.42 8.86 4.90
N LYS A 208 -13.61 9.84 5.31
CA LYS A 208 -12.40 9.61 6.11
C LYS A 208 -12.75 8.85 7.40
N SER A 209 -12.01 7.78 7.65
CA SER A 209 -12.12 6.94 8.84
C SER A 209 -10.82 6.16 9.07
N PHE A 210 -10.75 5.30 10.09
CA PHE A 210 -9.54 4.49 10.32
C PHE A 210 -9.28 3.44 9.23
N VAL A 211 -10.28 3.08 8.42
CA VAL A 211 -10.13 2.20 7.23
C VAL A 211 -9.89 3.00 5.94
N GLY A 212 -9.59 4.30 6.07
CA GLY A 212 -9.33 5.20 4.95
C GLY A 212 -9.04 6.59 5.47
N MET A 213 -7.78 6.88 5.77
CA MET A 213 -7.35 8.15 6.40
C MET A 213 -6.97 9.22 5.39
N ASP A 214 -6.50 8.79 4.22
CA ASP A 214 -5.79 9.59 3.23
C ASP A 214 -6.47 9.47 1.86
N PRO A 215 -6.36 10.50 0.98
CA PRO A 215 -6.97 10.51 -0.36
C PRO A 215 -6.25 9.55 -1.32
N LEU A 216 -6.32 8.25 -1.00
CA LEU A 216 -5.77 7.14 -1.75
C LEU A 216 -6.89 6.44 -2.54
N PRO A 217 -6.63 5.90 -3.73
CA PRO A 217 -7.52 4.92 -4.36
C PRO A 217 -7.53 3.61 -3.54
N ILE A 218 -8.46 2.69 -3.84
CA ILE A 218 -8.56 1.41 -3.12
C ILE A 218 -7.24 0.65 -3.19
N VAL A 219 -6.65 0.54 -4.39
CA VAL A 219 -5.30 0.01 -4.59
C VAL A 219 -4.39 1.17 -4.95
N HIS A 220 -3.54 1.57 -4.02
CA HIS A 220 -2.66 2.73 -4.16
C HIS A 220 -1.36 2.42 -4.91
N GLY A 221 -0.95 1.16 -4.94
CA GLY A 221 0.26 0.72 -5.65
C GLY A 221 1.55 1.34 -5.13
N LEU A 222 1.59 1.74 -3.86
CA LEU A 222 2.76 2.30 -3.17
C LEU A 222 3.21 1.35 -2.08
N THR A 223 4.52 1.25 -1.86
CA THR A 223 5.09 0.68 -0.63
C THR A 223 4.80 1.57 0.58
N VAL A 224 5.04 1.06 1.79
CA VAL A 224 4.86 1.86 3.02
C VAL A 224 5.87 3.01 3.09
N GLY A 225 7.09 2.82 2.57
CA GLY A 225 8.10 3.86 2.46
C GLY A 225 7.70 5.00 1.51
N GLU A 226 7.26 4.66 0.31
CA GLU A 226 6.76 5.66 -0.66
C GLU A 226 5.52 6.38 -0.14
N LEU A 227 4.60 5.66 0.52
CA LEU A 227 3.43 6.27 1.13
C LEU A 227 3.84 7.21 2.26
N ALA A 228 4.77 6.84 3.15
CA ALA A 228 5.27 7.73 4.20
C ALA A 228 5.85 9.03 3.63
N LEU A 229 6.62 8.94 2.54
CA LEU A 229 7.13 10.12 1.83
C LEU A 229 6.01 10.98 1.27
N MET A 230 4.98 10.35 0.70
CA MET A 230 3.80 11.04 0.17
C MET A 230 3.00 11.76 1.26
N LEU A 231 2.69 11.08 2.37
CA LEU A 231 2.00 11.66 3.53
C LEU A 231 2.72 12.91 4.04
N ASN A 232 4.05 12.81 4.15
CA ASN A 232 4.91 13.89 4.63
C ASN A 232 5.04 15.02 3.60
N GLY A 233 5.22 14.69 2.32
CA GLY A 233 5.48 15.64 1.24
C GLY A 233 4.25 16.44 0.79
N GLU A 234 3.08 15.79 0.74
CA GLU A 234 1.80 16.45 0.42
C GLU A 234 1.16 17.13 1.64
N LYS A 235 1.85 17.14 2.79
CA LYS A 235 1.43 17.79 4.04
C LYS A 235 0.04 17.32 4.52
N TRP A 236 -0.22 16.02 4.45
CA TRP A 236 -1.50 15.43 4.85
C TRP A 236 -1.63 15.19 6.37
N LEU A 237 -0.55 15.36 7.13
CA LEU A 237 -0.56 15.32 8.59
C LEU A 237 -1.27 16.56 9.16
N ALA A 238 -1.87 16.45 10.35
CA ALA A 238 -2.58 17.56 10.99
C ALA A 238 -1.77 18.86 11.03
N GLY A 239 -2.42 19.97 10.67
CA GLY A 239 -1.81 21.29 10.61
C GLY A 239 -0.79 21.48 9.46
N GLY A 240 -0.78 20.57 8.47
CA GLY A 240 0.18 20.62 7.37
C GLY A 240 1.62 20.35 7.82
N ARG A 241 1.77 19.65 8.95
CA ARG A 241 3.08 19.35 9.55
C ARG A 241 3.85 18.33 8.73
N GLN A 242 5.16 18.31 8.96
CA GLN A 242 6.06 17.32 8.41
C GLN A 242 6.94 16.78 9.55
N CYS A 243 7.24 15.49 9.52
CA CYS A 243 8.20 14.85 10.42
C CYS A 243 9.57 14.73 9.77
N SER A 244 10.62 14.62 10.59
CA SER A 244 11.95 14.23 10.13
C SER A 244 11.92 12.75 9.76
N LEU A 245 11.79 12.47 8.46
CA LEU A 245 11.54 11.14 7.93
C LEU A 245 12.76 10.61 7.16
N THR A 246 13.17 9.38 7.44
CA THR A 246 14.11 8.60 6.62
C THR A 246 13.43 7.30 6.19
N VAL A 247 13.58 6.91 4.94
CA VAL A 247 13.13 5.61 4.43
C VAL A 247 14.36 4.78 4.03
N VAL A 248 14.40 3.52 4.47
CA VAL A 248 15.37 2.52 3.99
C VAL A 248 14.67 1.68 2.93
N PRO A 249 14.95 1.90 1.62
CA PRO A 249 14.22 1.25 0.54
C PRO A 249 14.58 -0.24 0.44
N VAL A 250 13.70 -1.02 -0.18
CA VAL A 250 13.94 -2.42 -0.56
C VAL A 250 14.94 -2.48 -1.71
N MET A 251 15.95 -3.34 -1.63
CA MET A 251 16.83 -3.60 -2.78
C MET A 251 16.24 -4.68 -3.68
N GLY A 252 16.35 -4.50 -5.00
CA GLY A 252 15.90 -5.46 -6.00
C GLY A 252 14.40 -5.44 -6.30
N TYR A 253 13.64 -4.51 -5.72
CA TYR A 253 12.20 -4.37 -5.94
C TYR A 253 11.89 -3.36 -7.05
N THR A 254 10.92 -3.70 -7.90
CA THR A 254 10.23 -2.80 -8.82
C THR A 254 8.73 -2.98 -8.62
N HIS A 255 7.90 -2.04 -9.08
CA HIS A 255 6.44 -2.26 -9.05
C HIS A 255 6.01 -3.43 -9.96
N ALA A 256 6.83 -3.91 -10.90
CA ALA A 256 6.52 -5.13 -11.64
C ALA A 256 6.72 -6.42 -10.80
N THR A 257 7.47 -6.33 -9.69
CA THR A 257 7.81 -7.50 -8.85
C THR A 257 6.56 -8.09 -8.19
N ARG A 258 6.26 -9.35 -8.48
CA ARG A 258 5.21 -10.12 -7.78
C ARG A 258 5.78 -10.69 -6.50
N TYR A 259 5.42 -10.11 -5.36
CA TYR A 259 5.94 -10.48 -4.06
C TYR A 259 4.96 -11.37 -3.28
N VAL A 260 5.45 -12.54 -2.85
CA VAL A 260 4.71 -13.46 -1.98
C VAL A 260 5.17 -13.23 -0.54
N LEU A 261 4.21 -13.00 0.36
CA LEU A 261 4.50 -12.73 1.76
C LEU A 261 5.01 -13.99 2.46
N PRO A 262 6.19 -13.96 3.13
CA PRO A 262 6.72 -15.11 3.85
C PRO A 262 5.96 -15.39 5.16
N VAL A 263 5.24 -14.38 5.69
CA VAL A 263 4.47 -14.44 6.93
C VAL A 263 3.08 -13.88 6.65
N ARG A 264 2.05 -14.55 7.18
CA ARG A 264 0.66 -14.08 7.08
C ARG A 264 0.54 -12.67 7.68
N PRO A 265 0.03 -11.68 6.94
CA PRO A 265 -0.09 -10.31 7.44
C PRO A 265 -1.23 -10.18 8.45
N SER A 266 -2.27 -11.01 8.33
CA SER A 266 -3.34 -11.16 9.33
C SER A 266 -3.86 -12.61 9.38
N PRO A 267 -4.59 -13.02 10.43
CA PRO A 267 -5.16 -14.36 10.53
C PRO A 267 -6.10 -14.73 9.37
N ASN A 268 -6.82 -13.74 8.83
CA ASN A 268 -7.78 -13.93 7.74
C ASN A 268 -7.20 -13.69 6.33
N LEU A 269 -5.89 -13.41 6.20
CA LEU A 269 -5.20 -13.41 4.91
C LEU A 269 -4.16 -14.53 4.91
N PRO A 270 -4.60 -15.81 4.83
CA PRO A 270 -3.75 -16.95 5.12
C PRO A 270 -2.73 -17.27 4.02
N ASN A 271 -2.90 -16.76 2.81
CA ASN A 271 -2.11 -17.12 1.63
C ASN A 271 -2.05 -15.97 0.60
N ALA A 272 -1.21 -16.13 -0.43
CA ALA A 272 -1.04 -15.12 -1.48
C ALA A 272 -2.31 -14.85 -2.30
N HIS A 273 -3.18 -15.84 -2.44
CA HIS A 273 -4.42 -15.73 -3.21
C HIS A 273 -5.44 -14.83 -2.52
N SER A 274 -5.69 -15.05 -1.23
CA SER A 274 -6.49 -14.17 -0.38
C SER A 274 -5.96 -12.72 -0.37
N VAL A 275 -4.63 -12.53 -0.36
CA VAL A 275 -3.99 -11.20 -0.44
C VAL A 275 -4.26 -10.51 -1.78
N ALA A 276 -4.21 -11.26 -2.89
CA ALA A 276 -4.52 -10.72 -4.21
C ALA A 276 -6.01 -10.39 -4.38
N LEU A 277 -6.91 -11.20 -3.81
CA LEU A 277 -8.35 -10.97 -3.82
C LEU A 277 -8.81 -9.86 -2.86
N TYR A 278 -8.05 -9.60 -1.79
CA TYR A 278 -8.44 -8.70 -0.71
C TYR A 278 -8.95 -7.33 -1.17
N PRO A 279 -8.29 -6.58 -2.10
CA PRO A 279 -8.79 -5.29 -2.55
C PRO A 279 -10.20 -5.35 -3.17
N THR A 280 -10.53 -6.46 -3.82
CA THR A 280 -11.84 -6.69 -4.46
C THR A 280 -12.86 -7.20 -3.45
N ILE A 281 -12.52 -8.22 -2.67
CA ILE A 281 -13.47 -8.94 -1.83
C ILE A 281 -13.77 -8.20 -0.53
N CYS A 282 -12.83 -7.44 0.03
CA CYS A 282 -13.05 -6.70 1.27
C CYS A 282 -14.13 -5.61 1.15
N MET A 283 -14.50 -5.20 -0.07
CA MET A 283 -15.66 -4.32 -0.29
C MET A 283 -16.98 -4.91 0.26
N PHE A 284 -17.10 -6.24 0.28
CA PHE A 284 -18.27 -6.91 0.84
C PHE A 284 -18.39 -6.79 2.36
N GLU A 285 -17.33 -6.40 3.09
CA GLU A 285 -17.46 -6.11 4.52
C GLU A 285 -18.37 -4.89 4.80
N GLY A 286 -18.59 -4.06 3.77
CA GLY A 286 -19.60 -3.01 3.79
C GLY A 286 -21.00 -3.46 3.38
N THR A 287 -21.24 -4.77 3.25
CA THR A 287 -22.50 -5.35 2.78
C THR A 287 -23.01 -6.45 3.72
N ASP A 288 -24.13 -7.08 3.39
CA ASP A 288 -24.63 -8.27 4.08
C ASP A 288 -23.90 -9.57 3.66
N VAL A 289 -23.01 -9.52 2.67
CA VAL A 289 -22.29 -10.68 2.14
C VAL A 289 -21.08 -11.03 3.02
N SER A 290 -21.02 -12.28 3.48
CA SER A 290 -19.85 -12.83 4.17
C SER A 290 -18.70 -13.01 3.17
N VAL A 291 -17.51 -12.60 3.59
CA VAL A 291 -16.23 -12.80 2.88
C VAL A 291 -15.51 -14.07 3.34
N GLY A 292 -16.21 -15.03 3.94
CA GLY A 292 -15.62 -16.30 4.37
C GLY A 292 -14.87 -16.27 5.70
N ARG A 293 -14.86 -15.14 6.44
CA ARG A 293 -14.40 -15.14 7.84
C ARG A 293 -15.19 -16.15 8.67
N GLY A 294 -14.51 -16.88 9.55
CA GLY A 294 -15.11 -18.02 10.26
C GLY A 294 -15.19 -19.31 9.44
N THR A 295 -14.45 -19.39 8.34
CA THR A 295 -14.21 -20.62 7.56
C THR A 295 -12.71 -20.81 7.36
N ASP A 296 -12.30 -21.87 6.66
CA ASP A 296 -10.90 -22.11 6.30
C ASP A 296 -10.44 -21.29 5.08
N SER A 297 -11.35 -20.55 4.45
CA SER A 297 -11.13 -19.84 3.17
C SER A 297 -11.52 -18.35 3.20
N PRO A 298 -11.08 -17.56 4.20
CA PRO A 298 -11.40 -16.14 4.25
C PRO A 298 -10.85 -15.39 3.03
N PHE A 299 -11.65 -14.49 2.48
CA PHE A 299 -11.44 -13.72 1.25
C PHE A 299 -11.30 -14.54 -0.04
N GLU A 300 -11.41 -15.87 0.03
CA GLU A 300 -11.43 -16.78 -1.12
C GLU A 300 -12.84 -17.35 -1.40
N VAL A 301 -13.82 -17.01 -0.56
CA VAL A 301 -15.25 -17.31 -0.76
C VAL A 301 -16.10 -16.10 -0.42
N VAL A 302 -17.23 -15.95 -1.10
CA VAL A 302 -18.22 -14.90 -0.82
C VAL A 302 -19.64 -15.48 -0.83
N GLY A 303 -20.51 -15.06 0.10
CA GLY A 303 -21.86 -15.61 0.20
C GLY A 303 -22.74 -14.93 1.25
N SER A 304 -24.06 -14.95 1.05
CA SER A 304 -25.04 -14.46 2.03
C SER A 304 -26.25 -15.40 2.08
N PRO A 305 -26.99 -15.47 3.20
CA PRO A 305 -28.32 -16.10 3.23
C PRO A 305 -29.34 -15.42 2.31
N THR A 306 -29.11 -14.16 1.92
CA THR A 306 -29.97 -13.37 1.01
C THR A 306 -29.63 -13.58 -0.48
N GLN A 307 -28.74 -14.52 -0.79
CA GLN A 307 -28.43 -14.87 -2.18
C GLN A 307 -29.28 -16.07 -2.63
N PRO A 308 -29.55 -16.22 -3.94
CA PRO A 308 -30.32 -17.34 -4.46
C PRO A 308 -29.69 -18.70 -4.10
N THR A 309 -30.54 -19.67 -3.76
CA THR A 309 -30.10 -21.04 -3.45
C THR A 309 -29.48 -21.78 -4.63
N THR A 310 -29.65 -21.24 -5.85
CA THR A 310 -29.07 -21.72 -7.11
C THR A 310 -27.59 -21.36 -7.28
N ARG A 311 -27.01 -20.55 -6.39
CA ARG A 311 -25.58 -20.24 -6.40
C ARG A 311 -24.75 -21.53 -6.29
N PRO A 312 -23.60 -21.62 -6.99
CA PRO A 312 -22.85 -22.87 -7.12
C PRO A 312 -22.13 -23.30 -5.84
N TYR A 313 -21.93 -22.40 -4.89
CA TYR A 313 -21.21 -22.69 -3.66
C TYR A 313 -22.03 -22.33 -2.41
N ARG A 314 -21.77 -23.05 -1.32
CA ARG A 314 -22.41 -22.82 -0.02
C ARG A 314 -21.44 -23.06 1.12
N PHE A 315 -21.54 -22.24 2.16
CA PHE A 315 -20.71 -22.37 3.37
C PHE A 315 -21.44 -21.81 4.58
N THR A 316 -20.96 -22.14 5.79
CA THR A 316 -21.51 -21.63 7.05
C THR A 316 -20.38 -21.09 7.92
N PRO A 317 -20.25 -19.77 8.06
CA PRO A 317 -19.30 -19.16 8.99
C PRO A 317 -19.51 -19.65 10.42
N ARG A 318 -18.43 -20.00 11.13
CA ARG A 318 -18.43 -20.37 12.55
C ARG A 318 -17.27 -19.69 13.28
N PRO A 319 -17.38 -19.44 14.59
CA PRO A 319 -16.29 -18.85 15.36
C PRO A 319 -15.00 -19.67 15.24
N ASN A 320 -13.88 -18.99 14.98
CA ASN A 320 -12.55 -19.58 14.99
C ASN A 320 -11.51 -18.57 15.52
N ALA A 321 -10.24 -18.95 15.59
CA ALA A 321 -9.18 -18.09 16.13
C ALA A 321 -8.95 -16.79 15.34
N GLY A 322 -9.25 -16.80 14.03
CA GLY A 322 -9.20 -15.63 13.16
C GLY A 322 -10.49 -14.80 13.18
N SER A 323 -11.61 -15.34 13.62
CA SER A 323 -12.86 -14.59 13.69
C SER A 323 -13.76 -15.18 14.77
N PRO A 324 -13.65 -14.69 16.02
CA PRO A 324 -14.48 -15.19 17.12
C PRO A 324 -15.97 -14.85 16.96
N THR A 325 -16.27 -13.76 16.23
CA THR A 325 -17.63 -13.30 15.93
C THR A 325 -17.78 -13.02 14.43
N PRO A 326 -17.80 -14.06 13.58
CA PRO A 326 -17.77 -13.87 12.13
C PRO A 326 -19.10 -13.28 11.60
N PRO A 327 -19.09 -12.46 10.55
CA PRO A 327 -20.30 -12.07 9.83
C PRO A 327 -21.08 -13.31 9.37
N GLN A 328 -22.41 -13.25 9.45
CA GLN A 328 -23.32 -14.36 9.15
C GLN A 328 -23.05 -15.64 9.98
N ASN A 329 -22.57 -15.47 11.23
CA ASN A 329 -22.31 -16.57 12.16
C ASN A 329 -23.47 -17.59 12.24
N GLY A 330 -23.16 -18.86 11.97
CA GLY A 330 -24.09 -19.98 12.04
C GLY A 330 -25.13 -20.04 10.93
N LYS A 331 -25.13 -19.10 9.98
CA LYS A 331 -26.09 -19.05 8.88
C LYS A 331 -25.52 -19.69 7.62
N LEU A 332 -26.35 -20.44 6.89
CA LEU A 332 -25.98 -20.99 5.59
C LEU A 332 -25.96 -19.86 4.55
N CYS A 333 -24.79 -19.62 3.98
CA CYS A 333 -24.54 -18.64 2.93
C CYS A 333 -24.51 -19.33 1.56
N TYR A 334 -25.14 -18.71 0.57
CA TYR A 334 -25.09 -19.12 -0.84
C TYR A 334 -24.22 -18.13 -1.62
N GLY A 335 -23.34 -18.61 -2.49
CA GLY A 335 -22.44 -17.71 -3.22
C GLY A 335 -21.41 -18.41 -4.11
N LEU A 336 -20.17 -17.91 -4.07
CA LEU A 336 -19.08 -18.31 -4.96
C LEU A 336 -17.85 -18.81 -4.18
N ASP A 337 -17.20 -19.82 -4.76
CA ASP A 337 -15.86 -20.25 -4.44
C ASP A 337 -14.90 -19.59 -5.43
N LEU A 338 -13.91 -18.85 -4.93
CA LEU A 338 -12.95 -18.10 -5.74
C LEU A 338 -11.55 -18.72 -5.76
N HIS A 339 -11.28 -19.86 -5.10
CA HIS A 339 -9.92 -20.45 -5.03
C HIS A 339 -9.29 -20.72 -6.40
N LYS A 340 -10.12 -20.98 -7.42
CA LYS A 340 -9.67 -21.23 -8.81
C LYS A 340 -9.65 -19.97 -9.68
N THR A 341 -9.99 -18.80 -9.11
CA THR A 341 -9.89 -17.53 -9.82
C THR A 341 -8.43 -17.29 -10.16
N ASN A 342 -8.14 -17.12 -11.45
CA ASN A 342 -6.80 -16.80 -11.90
C ASN A 342 -6.44 -15.39 -11.41
N ILE A 343 -5.42 -15.31 -10.55
CA ILE A 343 -4.86 -14.07 -10.00
C ILE A 343 -3.60 -13.59 -10.76
N ASP A 344 -3.09 -14.39 -11.69
CA ASP A 344 -1.83 -14.17 -12.41
C ASP A 344 -2.02 -13.47 -13.77
N GLU A 345 -3.20 -13.59 -14.38
CA GLU A 345 -3.66 -12.63 -15.39
C GLU A 345 -4.05 -11.33 -14.68
N PRO A 346 -4.07 -10.13 -15.32
CA PRO A 346 -4.35 -8.91 -14.59
C PRO A 346 -5.83 -8.81 -14.22
N THR A 347 -6.30 -9.64 -13.29
CA THR A 347 -7.35 -9.31 -12.35
C THR A 347 -6.80 -8.22 -11.44
N GLY A 348 -6.82 -6.99 -11.96
CA GLY A 348 -6.81 -5.82 -11.09
C GLY A 348 -8.07 -5.79 -10.22
N PHE A 349 -8.24 -4.69 -9.51
CA PHE A 349 -9.45 -4.43 -8.75
C PHE A 349 -10.67 -4.49 -9.67
N THR A 350 -11.71 -5.22 -9.28
CA THR A 350 -12.96 -5.35 -10.05
C THR A 350 -14.17 -5.21 -9.14
N VAL A 351 -15.24 -4.61 -9.66
CA VAL A 351 -16.53 -4.53 -8.96
C VAL A 351 -17.54 -5.55 -9.49
N ARG A 352 -17.15 -6.44 -10.43
CA ARG A 352 -18.06 -7.41 -11.04
C ARG A 352 -18.79 -8.27 -10.01
N TYR A 353 -18.08 -8.72 -8.98
CA TYR A 353 -18.65 -9.58 -7.95
C TYR A 353 -19.68 -8.81 -7.13
N LEU A 354 -19.37 -7.57 -6.78
CA LEU A 354 -20.28 -6.71 -6.03
C LEU A 354 -21.55 -6.41 -6.82
N LEU A 355 -21.41 -6.11 -8.12
CA LEU A 355 -22.54 -5.91 -9.04
C LEU A 355 -23.41 -7.15 -9.14
N ASP A 356 -22.79 -8.31 -9.37
CA ASP A 356 -23.48 -9.60 -9.49
C ASP A 356 -24.24 -9.98 -8.20
N PHE A 357 -23.60 -9.84 -7.03
CA PHE A 357 -24.24 -10.11 -5.74
C PHE A 357 -25.37 -9.14 -5.42
N TYR A 358 -25.21 -7.85 -5.73
CA TYR A 358 -26.29 -6.89 -5.56
C TYR A 358 -27.47 -7.20 -6.49
N GLN A 359 -27.18 -7.49 -7.77
CA GLN A 359 -28.21 -7.75 -8.78
C GLN A 359 -29.07 -8.96 -8.41
N GLN A 360 -28.44 -10.02 -7.91
CA GLN A 360 -29.09 -11.28 -7.55
C GLN A 360 -29.62 -11.33 -6.10
N SER A 361 -29.30 -10.34 -5.25
CA SER A 361 -29.77 -10.32 -3.86
C SER A 361 -31.29 -10.35 -3.77
N THR A 362 -31.81 -11.22 -2.91
CA THR A 362 -33.23 -11.28 -2.55
C THR A 362 -33.63 -10.18 -1.57
N ASP A 363 -32.65 -9.47 -0.99
CA ASP A 363 -32.86 -8.35 -0.06
C ASP A 363 -31.97 -7.16 -0.43
N LYS A 364 -32.33 -6.48 -1.52
CA LYS A 364 -31.59 -5.29 -1.99
C LYS A 364 -31.67 -4.10 -1.03
N ALA A 365 -32.71 -4.03 -0.21
CA ALA A 365 -32.93 -2.93 0.73
C ALA A 365 -31.87 -2.91 1.84
N HIS A 366 -31.41 -4.08 2.28
CA HIS A 366 -30.41 -4.23 3.34
C HIS A 366 -29.03 -4.67 2.84
N PHE A 367 -28.82 -4.78 1.53
CA PHE A 367 -27.57 -5.24 0.94
C PHE A 367 -26.37 -4.39 1.39
N PHE A 368 -26.50 -3.06 1.36
CA PHE A 368 -25.42 -2.15 1.76
C PHE A 368 -25.50 -1.78 3.24
N GLY A 369 -24.45 -2.10 3.99
CA GLY A 369 -24.26 -1.69 5.38
C GLY A 369 -23.89 -0.21 5.53
N LYS A 370 -23.85 0.24 6.79
CA LYS A 370 -23.55 1.63 7.15
C LYS A 370 -22.09 2.06 6.92
N TYR A 371 -21.19 1.10 6.73
CA TYR A 371 -19.76 1.34 6.56
C TYR A 371 -19.30 1.24 5.10
N PHE A 372 -20.21 1.01 4.16
CA PHE A 372 -19.86 0.81 2.75
C PHE A 372 -19.08 1.99 2.18
N GLU A 373 -19.50 3.23 2.45
CA GLU A 373 -18.82 4.43 1.96
C GLU A 373 -17.45 4.64 2.58
N GLN A 374 -17.22 4.16 3.80
CA GLN A 374 -15.89 4.23 4.43
C GLN A 374 -14.91 3.30 3.73
N LEU A 375 -15.38 2.14 3.24
CA LEU A 375 -14.57 1.20 2.48
C LEU A 375 -14.42 1.61 1.02
N SER A 376 -15.51 2.00 0.35
CA SER A 376 -15.49 2.47 -1.05
C SER A 376 -14.77 3.80 -1.19
N GLY A 377 -14.86 4.66 -0.17
CA GLY A 377 -14.31 6.01 -0.17
C GLY A 377 -15.14 7.03 -0.96
N THR A 378 -16.34 6.66 -1.42
CA THR A 378 -17.24 7.53 -2.18
C THR A 378 -18.68 7.07 -2.05
N ALA A 379 -19.61 8.02 -1.95
CA ALA A 379 -21.05 7.74 -2.03
C ALA A 379 -21.48 7.29 -3.44
N SER A 380 -20.73 7.66 -4.48
CA SER A 380 -21.10 7.43 -5.88
C SER A 380 -21.22 5.95 -6.21
N LEU A 381 -20.34 5.10 -5.68
CA LEU A 381 -20.32 3.67 -6.00
C LEU A 381 -21.65 2.98 -5.65
N ARG A 382 -22.18 3.24 -4.44
CA ARG A 382 -23.48 2.66 -4.01
C ARG A 382 -24.59 3.12 -4.97
N GLN A 383 -24.65 4.41 -5.25
CA GLN A 383 -25.66 5.02 -6.10
C GLN A 383 -25.64 4.43 -7.51
N GLN A 384 -24.45 4.24 -8.08
CA GLN A 384 -24.27 3.67 -9.41
C GLN A 384 -24.67 2.19 -9.47
N ILE A 385 -24.33 1.40 -8.45
CA ILE A 385 -24.74 -0.01 -8.36
C ILE A 385 -26.27 -0.11 -8.29
N ILE A 386 -26.91 0.70 -7.45
CA ILE A 386 -28.38 0.77 -7.34
C ILE A 386 -29.02 1.20 -8.67
N ALA A 387 -28.40 2.15 -9.38
CA ALA A 387 -28.86 2.62 -10.68
C ALA A 387 -28.59 1.64 -11.84
N GLY A 388 -28.02 0.45 -11.57
CA GLY A 388 -27.76 -0.57 -12.58
C GLY A 388 -26.65 -0.21 -13.57
N LYS A 389 -25.70 0.64 -13.16
CA LYS A 389 -24.54 1.00 -13.98
C LYS A 389 -23.64 -0.20 -14.21
N SER A 390 -23.12 -0.32 -15.42
CA SER A 390 -22.11 -1.32 -15.77
C SER A 390 -20.79 -1.04 -15.06
N GLU A 391 -19.95 -2.07 -14.91
CA GLU A 391 -18.59 -1.89 -14.37
C GLU A 391 -17.79 -0.86 -15.17
N ALA A 392 -17.94 -0.84 -16.50
CA ALA A 392 -17.26 0.14 -17.36
C ALA A 392 -17.66 1.59 -17.02
N GLU A 393 -18.95 1.87 -16.85
CA GLU A 393 -19.45 3.22 -16.47
C GLU A 393 -18.97 3.62 -15.07
N ILE A 394 -19.02 2.69 -14.11
CA ILE A 394 -18.54 2.90 -12.74
C ILE A 394 -17.06 3.25 -12.75
N ARG A 395 -16.23 2.47 -13.45
CA ARG A 395 -14.79 2.71 -13.58
C ARG A 395 -14.49 4.04 -14.26
N GLN A 396 -15.21 4.37 -15.32
CA GLN A 396 -15.07 5.64 -16.03
C GLN A 396 -15.32 6.84 -15.10
N SER A 397 -16.24 6.73 -14.15
CA SER A 397 -16.55 7.82 -13.24
C SER A 397 -15.42 8.19 -12.27
N TRP A 398 -14.60 7.22 -11.83
CA TRP A 398 -13.48 7.49 -10.91
C TRP A 398 -12.14 7.71 -11.60
N GLU A 399 -12.04 7.39 -12.90
CA GLU A 399 -10.81 7.52 -13.68
C GLU A 399 -10.19 8.93 -13.58
N PRO A 400 -10.94 10.05 -13.60
CA PRO A 400 -10.33 11.37 -13.42
C PRO A 400 -9.59 11.53 -12.09
N GLY A 401 -10.14 10.99 -11.00
CA GLY A 401 -9.50 11.00 -9.68
C GLY A 401 -8.28 10.08 -9.63
N LEU A 402 -8.42 8.88 -10.18
CA LEU A 402 -7.37 7.88 -10.27
C LEU A 402 -6.17 8.37 -11.10
N SER A 403 -6.42 9.00 -12.24
CA SER A 403 -5.41 9.61 -13.10
C SER A 403 -4.64 10.73 -12.38
N ARG A 404 -5.33 11.62 -11.65
CA ARG A 404 -4.66 12.64 -10.82
C ARG A 404 -3.76 12.02 -9.75
N PHE A 405 -4.24 10.97 -9.07
CA PHE A 405 -3.45 10.25 -8.08
C PHE A 405 -2.20 9.58 -8.71
N LYS A 406 -2.34 8.93 -9.87
CA LYS A 406 -1.20 8.33 -10.61
C LYS A 406 -0.14 9.36 -10.99
N VAL A 407 -0.51 10.59 -11.31
CA VAL A 407 0.45 11.69 -11.53
C VAL A 407 1.10 12.11 -10.21
N LEU A 408 0.31 12.29 -9.16
CA LEU A 408 0.78 12.73 -7.85
C LEU A 408 1.82 11.77 -7.26
N ARG A 409 1.53 10.46 -7.30
CA ARG A 409 2.37 9.43 -6.69
C ARG A 409 3.77 9.35 -7.28
N LYS A 410 3.95 9.74 -8.57
CA LYS A 410 5.24 9.68 -9.27
C LYS A 410 6.33 10.51 -8.60
N LYS A 411 5.96 11.56 -7.85
CA LYS A 411 6.89 12.38 -7.07
C LYS A 411 7.56 11.60 -5.93
N TYR A 412 6.95 10.50 -5.50
CA TYR A 412 7.30 9.77 -4.28
C TYR A 412 7.76 8.34 -4.52
N LEU A 413 7.79 7.88 -5.79
CA LEU A 413 8.23 6.54 -6.12
C LEU A 413 9.72 6.38 -5.80
N LEU A 414 10.04 5.32 -5.07
CA LEU A 414 11.40 4.88 -4.78
C LEU A 414 11.85 3.79 -5.75
N TYR A 415 10.88 3.16 -6.42
CA TYR A 415 11.11 1.99 -7.27
C TYR A 415 10.64 2.23 -8.71
N PRO A 416 11.30 1.63 -9.70
CA PRO A 416 10.82 1.67 -11.08
C PRO A 416 9.42 1.08 -11.22
N GLU A 417 8.59 1.66 -12.09
CA GLU A 417 7.27 1.10 -12.41
C GLU A 417 7.37 -0.21 -13.24
N LYS A 418 8.53 -0.48 -13.85
CA LYS A 418 8.84 -1.68 -14.63
C LYS A 418 10.16 -2.26 -14.18
#